data_AF-A0A4Y7TPN0-F1
#
_entry.id   AF-A0A4Y7TPN0-F1
#
_cell.length_a   1.000
_cell.length_b   1.000
_cell.length_c   1.000
_cell.angle_alpha   90.00
_cell.angle_beta   90.00
_cell.angle_gamma   90.00
#
_symmetry.space_group_name_H-M   'P 1'
#
loop_
_entity.id
_entity.type
_entity.pdbx_description
1 polymer ?
#
loop_
_entity_poly.entity_id
_entity_poly.type
_entity_poly.pdbx_seq_one_letter_code
_entity_poly.pdbx_strand_id
1 'polypeptide(L)'
;MAGPNLEVFKFSLYLFVPIAALVHFGDPQWYRDHVVPYRDRLFPPLDRTVQSLPTNQSAIREELERIKAERMARHAARVAEQEKNNQ
;
A
#
# COMPACT_ATOMS: atom_id res chain seq x y z
N MET A 1 -46.01 11.15 -20.32
CA MET A 1 -44.97 11.79 -19.49
C MET A 1 -45.52 11.88 -18.07
N ALA A 2 -44.85 11.32 -17.06
CA ALA A 2 -45.46 10.98 -15.76
C ALA A 2 -45.71 12.18 -14.79
N GLY A 3 -45.93 13.38 -15.33
CA GLY A 3 -46.39 14.56 -14.60
C GLY A 3 -45.46 15.05 -13.47
N PRO A 4 -45.91 16.07 -12.70
CA PRO A 4 -45.14 16.69 -11.62
C PRO A 4 -44.66 15.72 -10.53
N ASN A 5 -45.39 14.62 -10.29
CA ASN A 5 -45.01 13.61 -9.29
C ASN A 5 -43.67 12.93 -9.61
N LEU A 6 -43.37 12.74 -10.90
CA LEU A 6 -42.09 12.15 -11.32
C LEU A 6 -40.92 13.09 -11.06
N GLU A 7 -41.15 14.40 -11.17
CA GLU A 7 -40.11 15.41 -10.91
C GLU A 7 -39.77 15.47 -9.43
N VAL A 8 -40.78 15.43 -8.55
CA VAL A 8 -40.59 15.36 -7.10
C VAL A 8 -39.83 14.10 -6.68
N PHE A 9 -40.15 12.95 -7.29
CA PHE A 9 -39.42 11.70 -7.02
C PHE A 9 -37.95 11.78 -7.42
N LYS A 10 -37.66 12.23 -8.64
CA LYS A 10 -36.27 12.39 -9.14
C LYS A 10 -35.48 13.37 -8.27
N PHE A 11 -36.09 14.50 -7.92
CA PHE A 11 -35.47 15.49 -7.05
C PHE A 11 -35.13 14.88 -5.69
N SER A 12 -36.07 14.16 -5.09
CA SER A 12 -35.85 13.48 -3.82
C SER A 12 -34.72 12.45 -3.92
N LEU A 13 -34.70 11.64 -4.99
CA LEU A 13 -33.62 10.67 -5.22
C LEU A 13 -32.26 11.36 -5.34
N TYR A 14 -32.16 12.41 -6.15
CA TYR A 14 -30.90 13.15 -6.35
C TYR A 14 -30.44 13.88 -5.10
N LEU A 15 -31.35 14.24 -4.19
CA LEU A 15 -30.99 14.86 -2.92
C LEU A 15 -30.59 13.81 -1.89
N PHE A 16 -31.44 12.81 -1.65
CA PHE A 16 -31.27 11.88 -0.54
C PHE A 16 -30.19 10.82 -0.80
N VAL A 17 -29.99 10.37 -2.04
CA VAL A 17 -28.94 9.38 -2.34
C VAL A 17 -27.54 9.88 -1.98
N PRO A 18 -27.07 11.05 -2.47
CA PRO A 18 -25.75 11.54 -2.09
C PRO A 18 -25.65 11.88 -0.60
N ILE A 19 -26.70 12.42 0.02
CA ILE A 19 -26.71 12.71 1.46
C ILE A 19 -26.57 11.41 2.27
N ALA A 20 -27.34 10.37 1.94
CA ALA A 20 -27.26 9.08 2.60
C ALA A 20 -25.88 8.45 2.42
N ALA A 21 -25.30 8.54 1.22
CA ALA A 21 -23.94 8.08 0.95
C ALA A 21 -22.92 8.85 1.81
N LEU A 22 -23.04 10.17 1.93
CA LEU A 22 -22.15 10.98 2.76
C LEU A 22 -22.26 10.62 4.25
N VAL A 23 -23.48 10.40 4.76
CA VAL A 23 -23.67 10.01 6.17
C VAL A 23 -23.11 8.60 6.43
N HIS A 24 -23.32 7.67 5.51
CA HIS A 24 -22.85 6.29 5.66
C HIS A 24 -21.33 6.17 5.52
N PHE A 25 -20.76 6.70 4.44
CA PHE A 25 -19.33 6.58 4.15
C PHE A 25 -18.48 7.66 4.82
N GLY A 26 -19.09 8.75 5.28
CA GLY A 26 -18.42 9.81 6.02
C GLY A 26 -18.23 9.51 7.50
N ASP A 27 -18.83 8.45 8.03
CA ASP A 27 -18.59 8.00 9.40
C ASP A 27 -17.13 7.58 9.57
N PRO A 28 -16.36 8.23 10.47
CA PRO A 28 -14.98 7.84 10.74
C PRO A 28 -14.83 6.39 11.23
N GLN A 29 -15.85 5.82 11.90
CA GLN A 29 -15.83 4.41 12.31
C GLN A 29 -15.94 3.49 11.10
N TRP A 30 -16.89 3.75 10.20
CA TRP A 30 -17.05 2.97 8.97
C TRP A 30 -15.73 2.89 8.19
N TYR A 31 -15.03 4.02 8.03
CA TYR A 31 -13.72 4.06 7.37
C TYR A 31 -12.67 3.21 8.08
N ARG A 32 -12.57 3.30 9.40
CA ARG A 32 -11.61 2.52 10.21
C ARG A 32 -11.89 1.02 10.15
N ASP A 33 -13.15 0.63 10.10
CA ASP A 33 -13.52 -0.78 10.16
C ASP A 33 -13.48 -1.46 8.78
N HIS A 34 -13.75 -0.71 7.70
CA HIS A 34 -13.89 -1.28 6.36
C HIS A 34 -12.73 -0.93 5.43
N VAL A 35 -12.20 0.30 5.49
CA VAL A 35 -11.17 0.77 4.53
C VAL A 35 -9.76 0.50 5.06
N VAL A 36 -9.49 0.82 6.32
CA VAL A 36 -8.13 0.66 6.90
C VAL A 36 -7.66 -0.80 6.86
N PRO A 37 -8.45 -1.82 7.24
CA PRO A 37 -7.97 -3.20 7.21
C PRO A 37 -7.74 -3.73 5.79
N TYR A 38 -8.39 -3.11 4.80
CA TYR A 38 -8.19 -3.47 3.40
C TYR A 38 -6.83 -3.00 2.87
N ARG A 39 -6.30 -1.89 3.40
CA ARG A 39 -4.92 -1.44 3.12
C ARG A 39 -3.92 -2.52 3.50
N ASP A 40 -4.09 -3.16 4.65
CA ASP A 40 -3.17 -4.20 5.15
C ASP A 40 -3.22 -5.49 4.32
N ARG A 41 -4.31 -5.71 3.56
CA ARG A 41 -4.44 -6.84 2.63
C ARG A 41 -3.83 -6.56 1.26
N LEU A 42 -3.90 -5.32 0.81
CA LEU A 42 -3.42 -4.89 -0.52
C LEU A 42 -1.91 -4.64 -0.54
N PHE A 43 -1.38 -4.08 0.54
CA PHE A 43 0.02 -3.66 0.62
C PHE A 43 0.81 -4.59 1.54
N PRO A 44 2.10 -4.83 1.24
CA PRO A 44 2.96 -5.53 2.17
C PRO A 44 3.04 -4.77 3.51
N PRO A 45 3.24 -5.49 4.64
CA PRO A 45 3.38 -4.87 5.95
C PRO A 45 4.47 -3.79 5.93
N LEU A 46 4.23 -2.67 6.61
CA LEU A 46 5.16 -1.54 6.64
C LEU A 46 6.55 -1.97 7.15
N ASP A 47 6.61 -2.93 8.08
CA ASP A 47 7.84 -3.53 8.61
C ASP A 47 8.69 -4.25 7.56
N ARG A 48 8.05 -4.75 6.49
CA ARG A 48 8.73 -5.42 5.37
C ARG A 48 9.13 -4.46 4.25
N THR A 49 8.80 -3.18 4.40
CA THR A 49 9.08 -2.16 3.39
C THR A 49 10.17 -1.21 3.91
N VAL A 50 11.11 -0.83 3.05
CA VAL A 50 12.16 0.13 3.43
C VAL A 50 11.54 1.52 3.53
N GLN A 51 11.22 1.96 4.74
CA GLN A 51 10.57 3.26 5.01
C GLN A 51 11.55 4.44 4.91
N SER A 52 12.82 4.21 5.21
CA SER A 52 13.85 5.26 5.23
C SER A 52 14.82 5.03 4.07
N LEU A 53 14.51 5.66 2.93
CA LEU A 53 15.42 5.67 1.80
C LEU A 53 16.40 6.85 1.92
N PRO A 54 17.70 6.65 1.64
CA PRO A 54 18.64 7.75 1.60
C PRO A 54 18.27 8.69 0.44
N THR A 55 18.06 9.96 0.76
CA THR A 55 17.69 11.00 -0.23
C THR A 55 18.90 11.76 -0.77
N ASN A 56 20.03 11.70 -0.07
CA ASN A 56 21.25 12.42 -0.41
C ASN A 56 22.18 11.54 -1.25
N GLN A 57 22.84 12.14 -2.24
CA GLN A 57 23.69 11.40 -3.19
C GLN A 57 24.86 10.67 -2.51
N SER A 58 25.49 11.27 -1.50
CA SER A 58 26.56 10.63 -0.72
C SER A 58 26.05 9.39 0.01
N ALA A 59 24.94 9.52 0.72
CA ALA A 59 24.30 8.42 1.45
C ALA A 59 23.85 7.28 0.52
N ILE A 60 23.37 7.61 -0.70
CA ILE A 60 23.02 6.59 -1.70
C ILE A 60 24.26 5.81 -2.14
N ARG A 61 25.39 6.47 -2.39
CA ARG A 61 26.62 5.79 -2.81
C ARG A 61 27.16 4.86 -1.73
N GLU A 62 27.17 5.32 -0.49
CA GLU A 62 27.59 4.52 0.66
C GLU A 62 26.73 3.27 0.82
N GLU A 63 25.40 3.41 0.73
CA GLU A 63 24.48 2.28 0.85
C GLU A 63 24.62 1.29 -0.32
N LEU A 64 24.89 1.78 -1.54
CA LEU A 64 25.17 0.92 -2.69
C LEU A 64 26.47 0.12 -2.53
N GLU A 65 27.52 0.74 -2.00
CA GLU A 65 28.78 0.05 -1.71
C GLU A 65 28.58 -1.03 -0.64
N ARG A 66 27.82 -0.73 0.41
CA ARG A 66 27.42 -1.71 1.45
C ARG A 66 26.70 -2.91 0.83
N ILE A 67 25.69 -2.68 0.00
CA ILE A 67 24.91 -3.74 -0.67
C ILE A 67 25.80 -4.58 -1.59
N LYS A 68 26.72 -3.94 -2.34
CA LYS A 68 27.65 -4.64 -3.23
C LYS A 68 28.59 -5.55 -2.45
N ALA A 69 29.16 -5.06 -1.34
CA ALA A 69 30.02 -5.85 -0.48
C ALA A 69 29.28 -7.06 0.12
N GLU A 70 28.05 -6.85 0.63
CA GLU A 70 27.21 -7.91 1.16
C GLU A 70 26.90 -9.00 0.11
N ARG A 71 26.61 -8.59 -1.13
CA ARG A 71 26.37 -9.51 -2.25
C ARG A 71 27.61 -10.34 -2.58
N MET A 72 28.80 -9.72 -2.64
CA MET A 72 30.04 -10.42 -2.93
C MET A 72 30.39 -11.43 -1.84
N ALA A 73 30.21 -11.07 -0.55
CA ALA A 73 30.43 -11.96 0.57
C ALA A 73 29.48 -13.19 0.53
N ARG A 74 28.18 -12.97 0.27
CA ARG A 74 27.21 -14.05 0.12
C ARG A 74 27.54 -14.98 -1.04
N HIS A 75 28.00 -14.43 -2.17
CA HIS A 75 28.42 -15.22 -3.31
C HIS A 75 29.65 -16.09 -2.98
N ALA A 76 30.68 -15.51 -2.38
CA ALA A 76 31.87 -16.23 -1.97
C ALA A 76 31.55 -17.37 -0.98
N ALA A 77 30.66 -17.13 -0.01
CA ALA A 77 30.20 -18.16 0.92
C ALA A 77 29.51 -19.33 0.22
N ARG A 78 28.62 -19.06 -0.75
CA ARG A 78 27.94 -20.10 -1.53
C ARG A 78 28.91 -20.93 -2.37
N VAL A 79 29.90 -20.29 -3.01
CA VAL A 79 30.91 -20.99 -3.82
C VAL A 79 31.76 -21.90 -2.93
N ALA A 80 32.22 -21.41 -1.79
CA ALA A 80 33.00 -22.21 -0.84
C ALA A 80 32.20 -23.40 -0.27
N GLU A 81 30.90 -23.25 -0.06
CA GLU A 81 30.01 -24.34 0.39
C GLU A 81 29.80 -25.39 -0.71
N GLN A 82 29.67 -24.96 -1.97
CA GLN A 82 29.59 -25.87 -3.12
C GLN A 82 30.89 -26.65 -3.35
N GLU A 83 32.05 -26.00 -3.21
CA GLU A 83 33.35 -26.66 -3.32
C GLU A 83 33.55 -27.72 -2.23
N LYS A 84 33.07 -27.47 -1.00
CA LYS A 84 33.10 -28.45 0.09
C LYS A 84 32.16 -29.63 -0.10
N ASN A 85 31.02 -29.43 -0.77
CA ASN A 85 30.04 -30.48 -1.00
C ASN A 85 30.35 -31.34 -2.25
N ASN A 86 31.25 -30.86 -3.12
CA ASN A 86 31.73 -31.56 -4.31
C ASN A 86 33.05 -32.33 -4.09
N GLN A 87 33.64 -32.25 -2.89
CA GLN A 87 34.77 -33.08 -2.43
C GLN A 87 34.28 -34.22 -1.55
#